data_AF-A0A3N5RU58-F1
#
_entry.id   AF-A0A3N5RU58-F1
#
_cell.length_a   1.000
_cell.length_b   1.000
_cell.length_c   1.000
_cell.angle_alpha   90.00
_cell.angle_beta   90.00
_cell.angle_gamma   90.00
#
_symmetry.space_group_name_H-M   'P 1'
#
loop_
_entity.id
_entity.type
_entity.pdbx_description
1 polymer ?
#
loop_
_entity_poly.entity_id
_entity_poly.type
_entity_poly.pdbx_seq_one_letter_code
_entity_poly.pdbx_strand_id
1 'polypeptide(L)'
;MFKTQNLYQNDEKWKNVKLGNSSETIGGWGCLLTSVTMMLNGIGYNETPETVNEKMKKAGGFQGAFFIPSVLPYVWPNCAYRDMQPCEAFPAPISQIDAAIAAGKPVILQVDWNKQAGIQTHFVLVKEKKGNDYVLYDPYKYGGDGPDKEVLLTTRYKYNGAKIDSEISAVLWFDSYSILPPEPPKKTTVPVPADRYMLFACEDDLALRAEPSAGGFLWKRMVAGTELICLEPKA
;
A
#
# COMPACT_ATOMS: atom_id res chain seq x y z
N MET A 1 -12.33 -10.82 -6.10
CA MET A 1 -12.06 -9.50 -6.71
C MET A 1 -11.80 -8.53 -5.58
N PHE A 2 -10.71 -7.77 -5.66
CA PHE A 2 -10.38 -6.73 -4.68
C PHE A 2 -11.52 -5.69 -4.64
N LYS A 3 -12.04 -5.37 -3.46
CA LYS A 3 -13.14 -4.40 -3.31
C LYS A 3 -12.98 -3.61 -2.02
N THR A 4 -13.14 -2.30 -2.14
CA THR A 4 -13.10 -1.35 -1.02
C THR A 4 -14.09 -0.21 -1.26
N GLN A 5 -14.13 0.76 -0.34
CA GLN A 5 -14.90 2.00 -0.50
C GLN A 5 -13.99 3.13 -0.96
N ASN A 6 -14.51 3.98 -1.85
CA ASN A 6 -13.82 5.19 -2.26
C ASN A 6 -13.68 6.14 -1.06
N LEU A 7 -12.45 6.49 -0.72
CA LEU A 7 -12.11 7.55 0.22
C LEU A 7 -11.52 8.71 -0.57
N TYR A 8 -11.77 9.92 -0.12
CA TYR A 8 -11.32 11.13 -0.81
C TYR A 8 -10.37 11.92 0.06
N GLN A 9 -9.16 12.22 -0.41
CA GLN A 9 -8.14 12.99 0.30
C GLN A 9 -8.67 14.38 0.70
N ASN A 10 -9.56 14.96 -0.14
CA ASN A 10 -10.18 16.26 0.06
C ASN A 10 -11.52 16.21 0.82
N ASP A 11 -11.81 15.12 1.53
CA ASP A 11 -12.96 15.05 2.45
C ASP A 11 -12.78 16.00 3.65
N GLU A 12 -13.84 16.72 4.03
CA GLU A 12 -13.86 17.69 5.13
C GLU A 12 -13.33 17.13 6.45
N LYS A 13 -13.49 15.82 6.70
CA LYS A 13 -13.05 15.17 7.94
C LYS A 13 -11.55 15.24 8.17
N TRP A 14 -10.74 15.20 7.10
CA TRP A 14 -9.27 15.10 7.23
C TRP A 14 -8.49 15.98 6.26
N LYS A 15 -9.14 16.67 5.31
CA LYS A 15 -8.44 17.47 4.28
C LYS A 15 -7.48 18.52 4.85
N ASN A 16 -7.70 18.99 6.08
CA ASN A 16 -6.89 20.00 6.76
C ASN A 16 -5.84 19.40 7.72
N VAL A 17 -5.81 18.07 7.90
CA VAL A 17 -4.81 17.38 8.71
C VAL A 17 -3.47 17.44 8.00
N LYS A 18 -2.39 17.72 8.74
CA LYS A 18 -1.02 17.75 8.19
C LYS A 18 -0.59 16.37 7.71
N LEU A 19 -0.07 16.30 6.50
CA LEU A 19 0.47 15.08 5.91
C LEU A 19 1.89 14.82 6.42
N GLY A 20 2.11 13.64 6.99
CA GLY A 20 3.40 13.23 7.51
C GLY A 20 3.98 14.23 8.52
N ASN A 21 5.24 14.59 8.31
CA ASN A 21 6.00 15.54 9.13
C ASN A 21 6.20 16.89 8.41
N SER A 22 5.18 17.33 7.65
CA SER A 22 5.25 18.53 6.80
C SER A 22 4.22 19.60 7.14
N SER A 23 4.27 20.72 6.42
CA SER A 23 3.23 21.76 6.39
C SER A 23 2.10 21.46 5.40
N GLU A 24 2.27 20.46 4.52
CA GLU A 24 1.24 20.07 3.56
C GLU A 24 0.08 19.38 4.25
N THR A 25 -1.08 19.36 3.60
CA THR A 25 -2.28 18.69 4.13
C THR A 25 -2.64 17.44 3.34
N ILE A 26 -3.38 16.54 3.98
CA ILE A 26 -3.95 15.36 3.29
C ILE A 26 -4.80 15.80 2.09
N GLY A 27 -5.57 16.88 2.20
CA GLY A 27 -6.38 17.40 1.11
C GLY A 27 -5.57 17.83 -0.11
N GLY A 28 -4.41 18.44 0.10
CA GLY A 28 -3.54 18.90 -0.98
C GLY A 28 -2.70 17.79 -1.59
N TRP A 29 -2.06 16.96 -0.75
CA TRP A 29 -0.96 16.08 -1.18
C TRP A 29 -1.13 14.61 -0.77
N GLY A 30 -2.30 14.24 -0.22
CA GLY A 30 -2.56 12.92 0.36
C GLY A 30 -3.02 11.84 -0.63
N CYS A 31 -2.76 11.97 -1.94
CA CYS A 31 -3.26 11.02 -2.95
C CYS A 31 -2.75 9.59 -2.71
N LEU A 32 -1.44 9.42 -2.46
CA LEU A 32 -0.87 8.11 -2.17
C LEU A 32 -1.36 7.56 -0.82
N LEU A 33 -1.35 8.38 0.24
CA LEU A 33 -1.85 8.01 1.57
C LEU A 33 -3.30 7.50 1.50
N THR A 34 -4.16 8.21 0.76
CA THR A 34 -5.57 7.86 0.64
C THR A 34 -5.77 6.61 -0.22
N SER A 35 -5.03 6.46 -1.33
CA SER A 35 -5.03 5.23 -2.15
C SER A 35 -4.59 4.01 -1.34
N VAL A 36 -3.54 4.15 -0.54
CA VAL A 36 -3.06 3.12 0.40
C VAL A 36 -4.11 2.82 1.47
N THR A 37 -4.82 3.83 1.99
CA THR A 37 -5.90 3.59 2.96
C THR A 37 -7.02 2.73 2.35
N MET A 38 -7.45 3.05 1.13
CA MET A 38 -8.43 2.25 0.39
C MET A 38 -7.93 0.82 0.15
N MET A 39 -6.65 0.67 -0.22
CA MET A 39 -5.99 -0.63 -0.36
C MET A 39 -6.04 -1.44 0.93
N LEU A 40 -5.59 -0.86 2.05
CA LEU A 40 -5.58 -1.50 3.37
C LEU A 40 -6.97 -1.99 3.76
N ASN A 41 -7.99 -1.16 3.52
CA ASN A 41 -9.38 -1.54 3.80
C ASN A 41 -9.87 -2.69 2.91
N GLY A 42 -9.43 -2.73 1.65
CA GLY A 42 -9.75 -3.83 0.74
C GLY A 42 -9.05 -5.16 1.07
N ILE A 43 -8.01 -5.14 1.90
CA ILE A 43 -7.31 -6.34 2.40
C ILE A 43 -7.64 -6.67 3.87
N GLY A 44 -8.77 -6.14 4.37
CA GLY A 44 -9.36 -6.53 5.65
C GLY A 44 -9.07 -5.60 6.85
N TYR A 45 -8.44 -4.44 6.63
CA TYR A 45 -8.31 -3.43 7.68
C TYR A 45 -9.51 -2.46 7.71
N ASN A 46 -9.55 -1.61 8.73
CA ASN A 46 -10.54 -0.56 8.85
C ASN A 46 -9.86 0.73 9.33
N GLU A 47 -9.33 1.49 8.38
CA GLU A 47 -8.56 2.70 8.59
C GLU A 47 -9.20 3.89 7.87
N THR A 48 -8.94 5.09 8.38
CA THR A 48 -9.12 6.37 7.71
C THR A 48 -7.76 6.96 7.27
N PRO A 49 -7.73 7.92 6.32
CA PRO A 49 -6.48 8.57 5.93
C PRO A 49 -5.73 9.18 7.13
N GLU A 50 -6.46 9.74 8.10
CA GLU A 50 -5.88 10.26 9.34
C GLU A 50 -5.21 9.16 10.18
N THR A 51 -5.87 8.01 10.37
CA THR A 51 -5.28 6.91 11.15
C THR A 51 -4.05 6.29 10.48
N VAL A 52 -4.06 6.16 9.14
CA VAL A 52 -2.89 5.69 8.37
C VAL A 52 -1.74 6.69 8.49
N ASN A 53 -2.04 7.99 8.38
CA ASN A 53 -1.06 9.07 8.51
C ASN A 53 -0.35 9.00 9.86
N GLU A 54 -1.09 8.90 10.97
CA GLU A 54 -0.52 8.85 12.31
C GLU A 54 0.29 7.57 12.59
N LYS A 55 -0.18 6.41 12.12
CA LYS A 55 0.55 5.15 12.27
C LYS A 55 1.86 5.15 11.46
N MET A 56 1.81 5.64 10.23
CA MET A 56 3.02 5.77 9.39
C MET A 56 4.01 6.77 9.98
N LYS A 57 3.56 7.93 10.49
CA LYS A 57 4.45 8.88 11.20
C LYS A 57 5.20 8.23 12.36
N LYS A 58 4.49 7.47 13.21
CA LYS A 58 5.10 6.76 14.35
C LYS A 58 6.10 5.70 13.92
N ALA A 59 5.92 5.11 12.75
CA ALA A 59 6.80 4.10 12.18
C ALA A 59 7.96 4.68 11.32
N GLY A 60 8.08 6.01 11.23
CA GLY A 60 9.09 6.64 10.36
C GLY A 60 8.75 6.56 8.87
N GLY A 61 7.48 6.33 8.53
CA GLY A 61 6.96 6.17 7.17
C GLY A 61 6.86 7.44 6.34
N PHE A 62 7.55 8.51 6.74
CA PHE A 62 7.51 9.80 6.06
C PHE A 62 8.86 10.54 6.10
N GLN A 63 9.22 11.16 4.97
CA GLN A 63 10.22 12.21 4.89
C GLN A 63 9.54 13.52 4.47
N GLY A 64 9.23 14.40 5.44
CA GLY A 64 8.32 15.52 5.18
C GLY A 64 6.93 15.02 4.79
N ALA A 65 6.45 15.38 3.59
CA ALA A 65 5.20 14.90 3.01
C ALA A 65 5.36 13.60 2.22
N PHE A 66 6.61 13.22 1.91
CA PHE A 66 6.91 12.04 1.11
C PHE A 66 6.56 10.77 1.89
N PHE A 67 5.56 10.04 1.42
CA PHE A 67 5.10 8.77 1.97
C PHE A 67 6.08 7.66 1.56
N ILE A 68 6.47 6.79 2.49
CA ILE A 68 7.44 5.71 2.26
C ILE A 68 6.71 4.35 2.28
N PRO A 69 6.31 3.78 1.11
CA PRO A 69 5.49 2.57 1.07
C PRO A 69 6.16 1.34 1.69
N SER A 70 7.49 1.25 1.66
CA SER A 70 8.24 0.14 2.25
C SER A 70 8.08 0.02 3.77
N VAL A 71 7.56 1.06 4.45
CA VAL A 71 7.25 1.01 5.89
C VAL A 71 5.89 0.34 6.17
N LEU A 72 5.00 0.24 5.18
CA LEU A 72 3.66 -0.35 5.35
C LEU A 72 3.66 -1.74 5.99
N PRO A 73 4.51 -2.69 5.58
CA PRO A 73 4.48 -4.05 6.11
C PRO A 73 4.81 -4.15 7.61
N TYR A 74 5.54 -3.16 8.17
CA TYR A 74 5.87 -3.08 9.59
C TYR A 74 4.70 -2.57 10.45
N VAL A 75 3.73 -1.89 9.83
CA VAL A 75 2.55 -1.34 10.50
C VAL A 75 1.31 -2.21 10.28
N TRP A 76 1.15 -2.73 9.05
CA TRP A 76 0.04 -3.59 8.66
C TRP A 76 0.56 -4.96 8.22
N PRO A 77 0.58 -5.96 9.12
CA PRO A 77 1.09 -7.30 8.89
C PRO A 77 0.61 -8.04 7.62
N ASN A 78 -0.63 -7.80 7.22
CA ASN A 78 -1.24 -8.45 6.07
C ASN A 78 -0.88 -7.74 4.74
N CYS A 79 -0.21 -6.59 4.80
CA CYS A 79 0.28 -5.87 3.64
C CYS A 79 1.70 -6.33 3.30
N ALA A 80 1.98 -6.55 2.01
CA ALA A 80 3.32 -6.65 1.48
C ALA A 80 3.53 -5.58 0.42
N TYR A 81 4.52 -4.72 0.61
CA TYR A 81 5.01 -3.83 -0.44
C TYR A 81 6.05 -4.60 -1.24
N ARG A 82 5.94 -4.60 -2.57
CA ARG A 82 6.89 -5.30 -3.45
C ARG A 82 7.86 -4.34 -4.09
N ASP A 83 7.34 -3.39 -4.84
CA ASP A 83 8.18 -2.44 -5.57
C ASP A 83 7.34 -1.24 -6.05
N MET A 84 8.04 -0.19 -6.45
CA MET A 84 7.51 0.91 -7.24
C MET A 84 8.26 0.91 -8.57
N GLN A 85 7.61 0.41 -9.62
CA GLN A 85 8.19 0.32 -10.94
C GLN A 85 7.97 1.62 -11.72
N PRO A 86 9.03 2.39 -12.05
CA PRO A 86 8.90 3.61 -12.84
C PRO A 86 8.57 3.30 -14.31
N CYS A 87 7.69 4.10 -14.90
CA CYS A 87 7.19 3.98 -16.28
C CYS A 87 7.24 5.33 -17.03
N GLU A 88 8.00 6.31 -16.54
CA GLU A 88 8.06 7.65 -17.15
C GLU A 88 8.78 7.65 -18.49
N ALA A 89 9.82 6.82 -18.63
CA ALA A 89 10.63 6.71 -19.83
C ALA A 89 10.24 5.52 -20.73
N PHE A 90 9.34 4.65 -20.28
CA PHE A 90 8.98 3.40 -20.97
C PHE A 90 7.50 3.07 -20.75
N PRO A 91 6.81 2.44 -21.72
CA PRO A 91 5.41 2.09 -21.56
C PRO A 91 5.15 1.26 -20.29
N ALA A 92 4.04 1.54 -19.61
CA ALA A 92 3.65 0.79 -18.42
C ALA A 92 3.40 -0.69 -18.73
N PRO A 93 3.70 -1.61 -17.80
CA PRO A 93 3.63 -3.05 -18.01
C PRO A 93 2.17 -3.56 -17.94
N ILE A 94 1.35 -3.21 -18.94
CA ILE A 94 -0.10 -3.48 -18.96
C ILE A 94 -0.45 -4.95 -18.69
N SER A 95 0.30 -5.88 -19.29
CA SER A 95 0.07 -7.31 -19.07
C SER A 95 0.29 -7.76 -17.62
N GLN A 96 1.24 -7.14 -16.90
CA GLN A 96 1.49 -7.42 -15.49
C GLN A 96 0.41 -6.80 -14.61
N ILE A 97 -0.04 -5.59 -14.94
CA ILE A 97 -1.14 -4.91 -14.23
C ILE A 97 -2.42 -5.74 -14.36
N ASP A 98 -2.76 -6.16 -15.58
CA ASP A 98 -3.89 -7.02 -15.86
C ASP A 98 -3.84 -8.34 -15.08
N ALA A 99 -2.67 -8.99 -15.05
CA ALA A 99 -2.47 -10.23 -14.32
C ALA A 99 -2.64 -10.04 -12.80
N ALA A 100 -2.13 -8.94 -12.24
CA ALA A 100 -2.28 -8.62 -10.83
C ALA A 100 -3.75 -8.36 -10.45
N ILE A 101 -4.46 -7.57 -11.25
CA ILE A 101 -5.90 -7.30 -11.07
C ILE A 101 -6.70 -8.61 -11.15
N ALA A 102 -6.42 -9.47 -12.13
CA ALA A 102 -7.06 -10.77 -12.29
C ALA A 102 -6.80 -11.71 -11.11
N ALA A 103 -5.61 -11.64 -10.51
CA ALA A 103 -5.25 -12.35 -9.29
C ALA A 103 -5.87 -11.74 -8.01
N GLY A 104 -6.63 -10.65 -8.13
CA GLY A 104 -7.24 -9.95 -7.00
C GLY A 104 -6.24 -9.17 -6.14
N LYS A 105 -5.04 -8.89 -6.67
CA LYS A 105 -4.02 -8.10 -5.98
C LYS A 105 -4.30 -6.61 -6.13
N PRO A 106 -4.07 -5.80 -5.09
CA PRO A 106 -4.18 -4.35 -5.22
C PRO A 106 -3.02 -3.78 -6.06
N VAL A 107 -3.35 -2.80 -6.90
CA VAL A 107 -2.39 -2.08 -7.74
C VAL A 107 -2.66 -0.59 -7.61
N ILE A 108 -1.66 0.19 -7.22
CA ILE A 108 -1.73 1.66 -7.21
C ILE A 108 -0.91 2.17 -8.40
N LEU A 109 -1.47 3.08 -9.18
CA LEU A 109 -0.85 3.67 -10.35
C LEU A 109 -0.48 5.12 -10.04
N GLN A 110 0.71 5.53 -10.46
CA GLN A 110 1.05 6.94 -10.62
C GLN A 110 0.59 7.40 -12.00
N VAL A 111 -0.06 8.54 -12.07
CA VAL A 111 -0.55 9.18 -13.30
C VAL A 111 -0.18 10.67 -13.28
N ASP A 112 -0.26 11.32 -14.43
CA ASP A 112 -0.12 12.77 -14.52
C ASP A 112 -1.46 13.45 -14.22
N TRP A 113 -1.49 14.35 -13.24
CA TRP A 113 -2.70 14.99 -12.75
C TRP A 113 -3.21 16.06 -13.72
N ASN A 114 -2.33 16.79 -14.41
CA ASN A 114 -2.74 17.88 -15.30
C ASN A 114 -1.66 18.22 -16.36
N LYS A 115 -1.99 19.07 -17.34
CA LYS A 115 -1.11 19.42 -18.48
C LYS A 115 0.04 20.40 -18.16
N GLN A 116 0.31 20.70 -16.89
CA GLN A 116 1.44 21.56 -16.55
C GLN A 116 2.76 20.89 -16.92
N ALA A 117 3.82 21.69 -17.05
CA ALA A 117 5.12 21.16 -17.43
C ALA A 117 5.69 20.24 -16.33
N GLY A 118 6.17 19.06 -16.74
CA GLY A 118 6.61 18.01 -15.83
C GLY A 118 5.44 17.23 -15.23
N ILE A 119 5.72 16.02 -14.74
CA ILE A 119 4.68 15.15 -14.18
C ILE A 119 4.10 15.79 -12.92
N GLN A 120 2.81 16.06 -12.95
CA GLN A 120 2.05 16.47 -11.79
C GLN A 120 1.60 15.20 -11.07
N THR A 121 2.42 14.69 -10.17
CA THR A 121 2.22 13.36 -9.58
C THR A 121 0.86 13.20 -8.91
N HIS A 122 0.06 12.25 -9.39
CA HIS A 122 -1.14 11.76 -8.72
C HIS A 122 -1.10 10.24 -8.58
N PHE A 123 -1.64 9.72 -7.49
CA PHE A 123 -1.74 8.28 -7.26
C PHE A 123 -3.20 7.86 -7.18
N VAL A 124 -3.54 6.75 -7.85
CA VAL A 124 -4.89 6.18 -7.90
C VAL A 124 -4.84 4.68 -7.64
N LEU A 125 -5.83 4.14 -6.95
CA LEU A 125 -5.96 2.70 -6.74
C LEU A 125 -6.83 2.10 -7.85
N VAL A 126 -6.40 1.00 -8.46
CA VAL A 126 -7.21 0.30 -9.48
C VAL A 126 -8.33 -0.48 -8.81
N LYS A 127 -9.57 -0.27 -9.28
CA LYS A 127 -10.74 -1.04 -8.85
C LYS A 127 -10.86 -2.34 -9.64
N GLU A 128 -10.88 -2.21 -10.97
CA GLU A 128 -11.01 -3.34 -11.89
C GLU A 128 -10.57 -2.94 -13.30
N LYS A 129 -10.31 -3.95 -14.13
CA LYS A 129 -10.13 -3.77 -15.57
C LYS A 129 -11.51 -3.72 -16.25
N LYS A 130 -11.69 -2.77 -17.16
CA LYS A 130 -12.89 -2.64 -18.00
C LYS A 130 -12.51 -2.41 -19.46
N GLY A 131 -12.60 -3.46 -20.27
CA GLY A 131 -12.14 -3.41 -21.65
C GLY A 131 -10.63 -3.14 -21.71
N ASN A 132 -10.23 -2.04 -22.36
CA ASN A 132 -8.83 -1.62 -22.49
C ASN A 132 -8.44 -0.49 -21.51
N ASP A 133 -9.24 -0.27 -20.46
CA ASP A 133 -9.04 0.78 -19.46
C ASP A 133 -9.21 0.22 -18.03
N TYR A 134 -8.95 1.05 -17.03
CA TYR A 134 -9.11 0.73 -15.62
C TYR A 134 -10.15 1.64 -14.98
N VAL A 135 -11.07 1.04 -14.21
CA VAL A 135 -11.92 1.78 -13.29
C VAL A 135 -11.10 2.08 -12.03
N LEU A 136 -11.19 3.30 -11.53
CA LEU A 136 -10.36 3.80 -10.45
C LEU A 136 -11.14 3.99 -9.15
N TYR A 137 -10.49 3.64 -8.05
CA TYR A 137 -10.67 4.29 -6.76
C TYR A 137 -9.78 5.55 -6.73
N ASP A 138 -10.29 6.66 -7.28
CA ASP A 138 -9.56 7.95 -7.32
C ASP A 138 -9.64 8.65 -5.96
N PRO A 139 -8.52 8.98 -5.29
CA PRO A 139 -8.55 9.64 -4.00
C PRO A 139 -8.92 11.11 -4.09
N TYR A 140 -9.06 11.74 -5.26
CA TYR A 140 -9.50 13.13 -5.34
C TYR A 140 -10.94 13.24 -5.80
N LYS A 141 -11.81 13.88 -4.99
CA LYS A 141 -13.21 14.08 -5.34
C LYS A 141 -13.38 15.30 -6.23
N TYR A 142 -13.92 15.12 -7.43
CA TYR A 142 -14.34 16.22 -8.31
C TYR A 142 -15.85 16.42 -8.26
N GLY A 143 -16.31 17.54 -8.84
CA GLY A 143 -17.74 17.82 -9.01
C GLY A 143 -18.44 16.68 -9.77
N GLY A 144 -19.53 16.16 -9.19
CA GLY A 144 -20.30 15.05 -9.77
C GLY A 144 -19.68 13.67 -9.55
N ASP A 145 -18.61 13.53 -8.77
CA ASP A 145 -18.14 12.22 -8.31
C ASP A 145 -18.99 11.70 -7.14
N GLY A 146 -19.23 10.39 -7.17
CA GLY A 146 -20.08 9.69 -6.22
C GLY A 146 -19.83 8.18 -6.27
N PRO A 147 -20.37 7.42 -5.30
CA PRO A 147 -20.08 5.99 -5.14
C PRO A 147 -20.47 5.14 -6.36
N ASP A 148 -21.48 5.56 -7.13
CA ASP A 148 -22.00 4.82 -8.27
C ASP A 148 -21.37 5.25 -9.61
N LYS A 149 -20.56 6.32 -9.61
CA LYS A 149 -19.93 6.82 -10.83
C LYS A 149 -18.63 6.08 -11.07
N GLU A 150 -18.53 5.43 -12.22
CA GLU A 150 -17.27 4.88 -12.69
C GLU A 150 -16.33 6.00 -13.14
N VAL A 151 -15.07 5.90 -12.71
CA VAL A 151 -13.99 6.79 -13.14
C VAL A 151 -13.00 5.95 -13.93
N LEU A 152 -12.98 6.13 -15.26
CA LEU A 152 -12.02 5.48 -16.13
C LEU A 152 -10.71 6.28 -16.17
N LEU A 153 -9.56 5.59 -16.10
CA LEU A 153 -8.24 6.21 -16.08
C LEU A 153 -8.05 7.12 -17.29
N THR A 154 -8.19 6.62 -18.51
CA THR A 154 -7.94 7.42 -19.73
C THR A 154 -9.00 8.49 -20.01
N THR A 155 -10.12 8.47 -19.28
CA THR A 155 -11.10 9.58 -19.34
C THR A 155 -10.69 10.73 -18.42
N ARG A 156 -10.16 10.38 -17.23
CA ARG A 156 -9.78 11.32 -16.17
C ARG A 156 -8.39 11.90 -16.38
N TYR A 157 -7.40 11.05 -16.65
CA TYR A 157 -5.99 11.37 -16.84
C TYR A 157 -5.60 11.02 -18.27
N LYS A 158 -5.44 12.04 -19.10
CA LYS A 158 -5.33 11.90 -20.56
C LYS A 158 -4.34 12.89 -21.17
N TYR A 159 -3.25 13.11 -20.45
CA TYR A 159 -2.31 14.18 -20.75
C TYR A 159 -1.13 13.69 -21.60
N ASN A 160 -1.03 12.38 -21.81
CA ASN A 160 0.03 11.69 -22.55
C ASN A 160 -0.53 10.91 -23.76
N GLY A 161 -1.55 11.47 -24.42
CA GLY A 161 -2.14 10.89 -25.64
C GLY A 161 -3.30 9.93 -25.40
N ALA A 162 -3.80 9.83 -24.16
CA ALA A 162 -4.94 9.01 -23.76
C ALA A 162 -4.79 7.51 -24.06
N LYS A 163 -3.56 7.00 -24.03
CA LYS A 163 -3.27 5.57 -24.14
C LYS A 163 -2.91 5.02 -22.76
N ILE A 164 -3.50 3.90 -22.40
CA ILE A 164 -3.40 3.36 -21.03
C ILE A 164 -1.93 3.13 -20.59
N ASP A 165 -1.07 2.74 -21.52
CA ASP A 165 0.35 2.47 -21.31
C ASP A 165 1.22 3.73 -21.20
N SER A 166 0.75 4.87 -21.72
CA SER A 166 1.45 6.16 -21.63
C SER A 166 0.93 7.07 -20.51
N GLU A 167 -0.30 6.85 -20.01
CA GLU A 167 -0.86 7.65 -18.91
C GLU A 167 -0.40 7.19 -17.52
N ILE A 168 0.24 6.02 -17.44
CA ILE A 168 0.75 5.45 -16.20
C ILE A 168 2.26 5.74 -16.12
N SER A 169 2.66 6.58 -15.17
CA SER A 169 4.05 7.00 -14.97
C SER A 169 4.81 6.14 -13.95
N ALA A 170 4.12 5.37 -13.12
CA ALA A 170 4.71 4.34 -12.26
C ALA A 170 3.62 3.37 -11.76
N VAL A 171 4.04 2.20 -11.27
CA VAL A 171 3.17 1.19 -10.67
C VAL A 171 3.70 0.81 -9.30
N LEU A 172 2.87 0.90 -8.27
CA LEU A 172 3.18 0.37 -6.94
C LEU A 172 2.51 -1.00 -6.80
N TRP A 173 3.34 -2.00 -6.53
CA TRP A 173 2.97 -3.39 -6.45
C TRP A 173 2.81 -3.83 -5.01
N PHE A 174 1.67 -4.47 -4.73
CA PHE A 174 1.34 -4.96 -3.40
C PHE A 174 0.83 -6.41 -3.46
N ASP A 175 1.13 -7.16 -2.41
CA ASP A 175 0.45 -8.42 -2.12
C ASP A 175 -0.30 -8.31 -0.78
N SER A 176 -1.24 -9.23 -0.57
CA SER A 176 -1.76 -9.54 0.75
C SER A 176 -1.61 -11.03 1.03
N TYR A 177 -1.45 -11.40 2.30
CA TYR A 177 -1.14 -12.76 2.70
C TYR A 177 -2.38 -13.59 3.02
N SER A 178 -3.51 -12.93 3.32
CA SER A 178 -4.80 -13.56 3.51
C SER A 178 -5.92 -12.55 3.29
N ILE A 179 -7.11 -13.03 2.91
CA ILE A 179 -8.34 -12.20 2.85
C ILE A 179 -8.85 -11.87 4.26
N LEU A 180 -8.61 -12.78 5.21
CA LEU A 180 -8.92 -12.61 6.63
C LEU A 180 -7.63 -12.65 7.44
N PRO A 181 -7.35 -11.68 8.32
CA PRO A 181 -6.18 -11.74 9.17
C PRO A 181 -6.18 -13.08 9.93
N PRO A 182 -5.11 -13.89 9.85
CA PRO A 182 -4.99 -15.08 10.68
C PRO A 182 -5.18 -14.72 12.16
N GLU A 183 -5.74 -15.64 12.96
CA GLU A 183 -5.93 -15.39 14.39
C GLU A 183 -4.60 -15.46 15.15
N PRO A 184 -4.40 -14.64 16.19
CA PRO A 184 -3.24 -14.78 17.06
C PRO A 184 -3.21 -16.17 17.69
N PRO A 185 -2.12 -16.93 17.57
CA PRO A 185 -2.02 -18.22 18.22
C PRO A 185 -1.98 -18.03 19.75
N LYS A 186 -2.36 -19.07 20.48
CA LYS A 186 -2.25 -19.08 21.94
C LYS A 186 -0.78 -18.96 22.34
N LYS A 187 -0.44 -17.90 23.07
CA LYS A 187 0.90 -17.72 23.65
C LYS A 187 1.13 -18.77 24.74
N THR A 188 2.08 -19.67 24.52
CA THR A 188 2.58 -20.61 25.52
C THR A 188 3.95 -20.15 26.00
N THR A 189 4.12 -20.03 27.31
CA THR A 189 5.44 -19.75 27.91
C THR A 189 6.23 -21.04 28.00
N VAL A 190 7.38 -21.10 27.33
CA VAL A 190 8.33 -22.22 27.41
C VAL A 190 9.54 -21.75 28.23
N PRO A 191 10.10 -22.58 29.14
CA PRO A 191 11.34 -22.26 29.83
C PRO A 191 12.45 -21.97 28.82
N VAL A 192 13.22 -20.90 29.06
CA VAL A 192 14.37 -20.57 28.22
C VAL A 192 15.52 -21.53 28.58
N PRO A 193 16.09 -22.29 27.63
CA PRO A 193 17.20 -23.19 27.91
C PRO A 193 18.44 -22.47 28.46
N ALA A 194 19.20 -23.18 29.30
CA ALA A 194 20.46 -22.65 29.85
C ALA A 194 21.53 -22.51 28.76
N ASP A 195 21.53 -23.41 27.78
CA ASP A 195 22.43 -23.50 26.61
C ASP A 195 21.90 -22.77 25.37
N ARG A 196 20.94 -21.84 25.56
CA ARG A 196 20.40 -21.00 24.48
C ARG A 196 21.51 -20.30 23.70
N TYR A 197 21.25 -20.04 22.44
CA TYR A 197 22.09 -19.20 21.60
C TYR A 197 21.26 -18.14 20.87
N MET A 198 21.94 -17.08 20.47
CA MET A 198 21.31 -15.95 19.78
C MET A 198 21.33 -16.18 18.28
N LEU A 199 20.21 -15.86 17.64
CA LEU A 199 20.06 -15.73 16.20
C LEU A 199 19.81 -14.27 15.88
N PHE A 200 20.16 -13.87 14.65
CA PHE A 200 19.96 -12.51 14.17
C PHE A 200 19.23 -12.57 12.84
N ALA A 201 18.24 -11.71 12.64
CA ALA A 201 17.64 -11.52 11.33
C ALA A 201 18.72 -11.06 10.33
N CYS A 202 18.90 -11.78 9.22
CA CYS A 202 19.94 -11.48 8.24
C CYS A 202 19.55 -10.38 7.24
N GLU A 203 18.26 -10.09 7.13
CA GLU A 203 17.68 -9.14 6.18
C GLU A 203 16.60 -8.30 6.85
N ASP A 204 16.28 -7.16 6.24
CA ASP A 204 15.10 -6.37 6.58
C ASP A 204 13.81 -7.07 6.12
N ASP A 205 12.70 -6.70 6.75
CA ASP A 205 11.35 -7.20 6.44
C ASP A 205 11.16 -8.72 6.64
N LEU A 206 12.03 -9.38 7.42
CA LEU A 206 11.90 -10.82 7.68
C LEU A 206 10.64 -11.10 8.51
N ALA A 207 9.71 -11.87 7.95
CA ALA A 207 8.40 -12.14 8.52
C ALA A 207 8.43 -13.34 9.49
N LEU A 208 8.36 -13.10 10.80
CA LEU A 208 8.19 -14.14 11.80
C LEU A 208 6.71 -14.54 11.91
N ARG A 209 6.38 -15.77 11.52
CA ARG A 209 5.00 -16.28 11.51
C ARG A 209 4.80 -17.42 12.48
N ALA A 210 3.56 -17.60 12.91
CA ALA A 210 3.14 -18.67 13.81
C ALA A 210 3.16 -20.06 13.15
N GLU A 211 3.14 -20.10 11.82
CA GLU A 211 3.10 -21.31 11.01
C GLU A 211 4.07 -21.15 9.83
N PRO A 212 4.59 -22.26 9.24
CA PRO A 212 5.44 -22.25 8.06
C PRO A 212 4.63 -21.96 6.78
N SER A 213 3.86 -20.88 6.79
CA SER A 213 2.98 -20.44 5.71
C SER A 213 2.99 -18.93 5.61
N ALA A 214 3.03 -18.40 4.40
CA ALA A 214 2.94 -16.96 4.16
C ALA A 214 1.60 -16.38 4.66
N GLY A 215 0.53 -17.17 4.73
CA GLY A 215 -0.77 -16.76 5.27
C GLY A 215 -0.90 -16.90 6.80
N GLY A 216 0.08 -17.49 7.47
CA GLY A 216 0.04 -17.70 8.93
C GLY A 216 0.16 -16.39 9.72
N PHE A 217 -0.29 -16.42 10.99
CA PHE A 217 -0.27 -15.25 11.88
C PHE A 217 1.11 -14.63 11.97
N LEU A 218 1.23 -13.37 11.56
CA LEU A 218 2.48 -12.64 11.63
C LEU A 218 2.68 -12.13 13.05
N TRP A 219 3.69 -12.68 13.74
CA TRP A 219 4.10 -12.20 15.05
C TRP A 219 4.74 -10.83 14.96
N LYS A 220 5.69 -10.69 14.04
CA LYS A 220 6.52 -9.49 13.89
C LYS A 220 7.22 -9.49 12.55
N ARG A 221 7.45 -8.30 12.01
CA ARG A 221 8.43 -8.03 10.95
C ARG A 221 9.74 -7.57 11.56
N MET A 222 10.83 -8.21 11.17
CA MET A 222 12.14 -7.97 11.75
C MET A 222 12.99 -7.12 10.81
N VAL A 223 13.68 -6.15 11.40
CA VAL A 223 14.75 -5.39 10.75
C VAL A 223 16.03 -6.22 10.82
N ALA A 224 16.93 -6.07 9.85
CA ALA A 224 18.23 -6.70 9.86
C ALA A 224 18.94 -6.46 11.21
N GLY A 225 19.54 -7.52 11.76
CA GLY A 225 20.17 -7.50 13.09
C GLY A 225 19.21 -7.65 14.27
N THR A 226 17.90 -7.83 14.05
CA THR A 226 16.97 -8.15 15.16
C THR A 226 17.41 -9.43 15.88
N GLU A 227 17.65 -9.32 17.18
CA GLU A 227 18.05 -10.44 18.03
C GLU A 227 16.87 -11.37 18.33
N LEU A 228 17.13 -12.68 18.24
CA LEU A 228 16.21 -13.76 18.54
C LEU A 228 16.92 -14.77 19.46
N ILE A 229 16.18 -15.35 20.40
CA ILE A 229 16.69 -16.43 21.25
C ILE A 229 16.23 -17.75 20.63
N CYS A 230 17.18 -18.64 20.29
CA CYS A 230 16.84 -20.01 19.91
C CYS A 230 16.50 -20.82 21.17
N LEU A 231 15.34 -21.49 21.15
CA LEU A 231 14.91 -22.40 22.23
C LEU A 231 15.30 -23.85 21.94
N GLU A 232 15.90 -24.15 20.80
CA GLU A 232 16.45 -25.47 20.48
C GLU A 232 17.82 -25.64 21.16
N PRO A 233 18.15 -26.86 21.62
CA PRO A 233 19.48 -27.15 22.16
C PRO A 233 20.52 -26.98 21.06
N LYS A 234 21.73 -26.55 21.44
CA LYS A 234 22.84 -26.44 20.50
C LYS A 234 23.28 -27.86 20.11
N ALA A 235 23.13 -28.21 18.83
CA ALA A 235 23.57 -29.49 18.27
C ALA A 235 25.09 -29.69 18.39
#